data_AF-A0A096PEK4-F1
#
_entry.id   AF-A0A096PEK4-F1
#
_cell.length_a   1.000
_cell.length_b   1.000
_cell.length_c   1.000
_cell.angle_alpha   90.00
_cell.angle_beta   90.00
_cell.angle_gamma   90.00
#
_symmetry.space_group_name_H-M   'P 1'
#
loop_
_entity.id
_entity.type
_entity.pdbx_description
1 polymer ?
#
loop_
_entity_poly.entity_id
_entity_poly.type
_entity_poly.pdbx_seq_one_letter_code
_entity_poly.pdbx_strand_id
1 'polypeptide(L)'
;MSSSGSDADPDNERLSSLSHNFGPSASRNNPLFIPELFYLIVEALGEKTDERPEYRNKHSLANLAATCKYFAATLETVLYTQDIKDGELRGLKCIVFCEEDHVTLGRLNKYPEELLKPYVDTVFNSIINRDTPNGVVNDSCEYTMLHIAAHKLMYDTMKKLSELGATWTYVRNFQAILSYNERAKFFFSYPAFQSIFSNVKWAPNLVCLIKKDRHACEILEKFWKESYPFVGQFPFPAGLLPVGAEDRMTLLHLHLLAVPKHIGADRAEKAIKEYPELINLPTGESQCSIYHIAVMAQSNFALSNLLIRRLRDRVPYFVDNQGCNPLHTAFKQSLQGKHGRTPQAQTGTTDALSTLLRWDMNPMMPHTMAPYQHPLLVMGEHAMVDWNGQNRVIKKNIDDIAESEKRWAEAWGFGPVVFTINRCDSNGNTLLGYITKAIVGYHVETGSKPLEDLFSKIVTEYGADINLDVNSFRTPMPRPYIHSIRWMANHASGRRRFKKLVNDLGGQLHPAEVAGTEASTLADVDFPPDQPHARCLPVDHPYALQKPFHLAFIRKSAPQLAEKRAADLQQHAIMVGFLVRNGHTQEEAVAKATQALKL
;
A
#
# COMPACT_ATOMS: atom_id res chain seq x y z
N MET A 1 88.37 28.34 25.05
CA MET A 1 88.31 27.25 24.06
C MET A 1 86.87 27.17 23.57
N SER A 2 86.70 27.07 22.25
CA SER A 2 85.48 26.73 21.50
C SER A 2 84.73 25.52 22.10
N SER A 3 83.43 25.24 21.91
CA SER A 3 82.46 25.50 20.83
C SER A 3 81.03 25.15 21.27
N SER A 4 80.03 25.78 20.64
CA SER A 4 78.71 25.27 20.20
C SER A 4 77.91 24.26 21.05
N GLY A 5 76.73 24.70 21.49
CA GLY A 5 75.57 23.86 21.77
C GLY A 5 74.32 24.72 21.56
N SER A 6 73.57 24.43 20.51
CA SER A 6 72.36 25.14 20.05
C SER A 6 71.20 24.91 21.00
N ASP A 7 70.63 26.00 21.52
CA ASP A 7 69.30 26.01 22.15
C ASP A 7 68.24 25.66 21.09
N ALA A 8 67.47 24.62 21.39
CA ALA A 8 66.33 24.19 20.61
C ALA A 8 65.13 25.10 20.90
N ASP A 9 64.65 25.76 19.84
CA ASP A 9 63.42 26.56 19.84
C ASP A 9 62.19 25.62 19.85
N PRO A 10 61.21 25.79 20.76
CA PRO A 10 60.05 24.91 20.89
C PRO A 10 58.93 25.18 19.87
N ASP A 11 59.12 26.10 18.93
CA ASP A 11 58.06 26.54 18.00
C ASP A 11 57.89 25.66 16.74
N ASN A 12 58.68 24.59 16.58
CA ASN A 12 58.60 23.74 15.38
C ASN A 12 57.69 22.51 15.51
N GLU A 13 57.02 22.30 16.65
CA GLU A 13 56.12 21.14 16.87
C GLU A 13 54.62 21.43 16.68
N ARG A 14 54.21 22.69 16.43
CA ARG A 14 52.77 23.01 16.23
C ARG A 14 52.26 22.87 14.79
N LEU A 15 53.15 22.74 13.80
CA LEU A 15 52.75 22.56 12.39
C LEU A 15 52.74 21.09 11.93
N SER A 16 53.18 20.15 12.75
CA SER A 16 53.28 18.73 12.41
C SER A 16 52.11 17.86 12.91
N SER A 17 51.18 18.41 13.69
CA SER A 17 50.08 17.63 14.31
C SER A 17 48.76 17.61 13.52
N LEU A 18 48.64 18.35 12.41
CA LEU A 18 47.44 18.34 11.54
C LEU A 18 47.63 17.57 10.21
N SER A 19 48.84 17.06 9.93
CA SER A 19 49.12 16.28 8.72
C SER A 19 48.89 14.78 8.88
N HIS A 20 48.74 14.28 10.11
CA HIS A 20 48.47 12.87 10.40
C HIS A 20 47.00 12.66 10.76
N ASN A 21 46.12 12.65 9.75
CA ASN A 21 44.91 11.80 9.70
C ASN A 21 44.14 11.82 8.36
N PHE A 22 44.72 12.37 7.29
CA PHE A 22 44.12 12.26 5.97
C PHE A 22 44.92 11.29 5.10
N GLY A 23 44.27 10.17 4.74
CA GLY A 23 44.81 9.26 3.74
C GLY A 23 45.09 9.98 2.41
N PRO A 24 46.06 9.50 1.62
CA PRO A 24 46.60 10.22 0.43
C PRO A 24 45.59 10.44 -0.72
N SER A 25 44.34 9.99 -0.59
CA SER A 25 43.27 10.22 -1.56
C SER A 25 42.32 11.37 -1.23
N ALA A 26 42.37 11.95 -0.02
CA ALA A 26 41.37 12.91 0.45
C ALA A 26 41.68 14.39 0.13
N SER A 27 42.91 14.74 -0.26
CA SER A 27 43.37 16.13 -0.28
C SER A 27 43.24 16.87 -1.61
N ARG A 28 42.89 16.20 -2.73
CA ARG A 28 42.90 16.85 -4.06
C ARG A 28 41.54 17.14 -4.69
N ASN A 29 40.44 16.61 -4.16
CA ASN A 29 39.13 16.64 -4.84
C ASN A 29 37.96 17.21 -4.02
N ASN A 30 38.22 17.92 -2.91
CA ASN A 30 37.16 18.44 -2.04
C ASN A 30 36.97 19.96 -2.23
N PRO A 31 35.81 20.47 -2.69
CA PRO A 31 35.57 21.92 -2.86
C PRO A 31 35.58 22.71 -1.54
N LEU A 32 35.53 22.01 -0.39
CA LEU A 32 35.73 22.57 0.95
C LEU A 32 37.14 23.14 1.18
N PHE A 33 38.11 22.79 0.33
CA PHE A 33 39.47 23.30 0.44
C PHE A 33 39.53 24.83 0.28
N ILE A 34 38.60 25.47 -0.44
CA ILE A 34 38.68 26.90 -0.74
C ILE A 34 38.38 27.78 0.51
N PRO A 35 37.27 27.59 1.25
CA PRO A 35 37.03 28.31 2.50
C PRO A 35 38.14 28.11 3.55
N GLU A 36 38.66 26.89 3.69
CA GLU A 36 39.74 26.56 4.62
C GLU A 36 41.09 27.15 4.18
N LEU A 37 41.38 27.17 2.87
CA LEU A 37 42.54 27.89 2.33
C LEU A 37 42.42 29.40 2.59
N PHE A 38 41.21 29.97 2.44
CA PHE A 38 40.97 31.39 2.75
C PHE A 38 41.10 31.68 4.25
N TYR A 39 40.65 30.79 5.13
CA TYR A 39 40.82 30.92 6.56
C TYR A 39 42.29 30.84 6.96
N LEU A 40 43.05 29.88 6.42
CA LEU A 40 44.50 29.75 6.62
C LEU A 40 45.27 30.95 6.05
N ILE A 41 44.84 31.51 4.91
CA ILE A 41 45.43 32.74 4.36
C ILE A 41 45.16 33.91 5.31
N VAL A 42 43.93 34.04 5.83
CA VAL A 42 43.55 35.12 6.78
C VAL A 42 44.26 34.96 8.13
N GLU A 43 44.39 33.74 8.64
CA GLU A 43 45.05 33.41 9.91
C GLU A 43 46.56 33.61 9.84
N ALA A 44 47.21 33.12 8.77
CA ALA A 44 48.63 33.37 8.50
C ALA A 44 48.93 34.86 8.21
N LEU A 45 47.96 35.60 7.64
CA LEU A 45 48.05 37.05 7.49
C LEU A 45 47.90 37.76 8.84
N GLY A 46 47.02 37.28 9.72
CA GLY A 46 46.81 37.76 11.08
C GLY A 46 48.04 37.59 11.97
N GLU A 47 48.61 36.38 12.01
CA GLU A 47 49.82 36.05 12.77
C GLU A 47 51.03 36.89 12.30
N LYS A 48 51.21 37.06 10.98
CA LYS A 48 52.30 37.92 10.45
C LYS A 48 52.14 39.41 10.74
N THR A 49 50.92 39.90 10.94
CA THR A 49 50.67 41.28 11.39
C THR A 49 51.07 41.54 12.84
N ASP A 50 51.00 40.51 13.70
CA ASP A 50 51.38 40.61 15.11
C ASP A 50 52.91 40.50 15.28
N GLU A 51 53.59 39.70 14.46
CA GLU A 51 55.06 39.58 14.44
C GLU A 51 55.78 40.78 13.79
N ARG A 52 55.14 41.47 12.82
CA ARG A 52 55.75 42.59 12.09
C ARG A 52 54.79 43.79 11.96
N PRO A 53 54.95 44.82 12.82
CA PRO A 53 54.07 46.00 12.87
C PRO A 53 53.98 46.80 11.56
N GLU A 54 54.92 46.61 10.65
CA GLU A 54 54.99 47.22 9.32
C GLU A 54 53.76 46.92 8.44
N TYR A 55 53.08 45.80 8.70
CA TYR A 55 51.87 45.39 7.98
C TYR A 55 50.57 46.01 8.52
N ARG A 56 50.61 46.88 9.55
CA ARG A 56 49.43 47.54 10.17
C ARG A 56 48.70 48.56 9.29
N ASN A 57 49.09 48.73 8.02
CA ASN A 57 48.40 49.67 7.14
C ASN A 57 47.01 49.11 6.79
N LYS A 58 45.97 49.52 7.55
CA LYS A 58 44.58 49.02 7.44
C LYS A 58 44.05 49.03 6.00
N HIS A 59 44.51 49.96 5.15
CA HIS A 59 44.15 50.00 3.73
C HIS A 59 44.75 48.85 2.92
N SER A 60 45.97 48.39 3.21
CA SER A 60 46.62 47.28 2.50
C SER A 60 45.96 45.94 2.83
N LEU A 61 45.57 45.72 4.09
CA LEU A 61 44.80 44.55 4.51
C LEU A 61 43.37 44.56 3.98
N ALA A 62 42.72 45.72 3.97
CA ALA A 62 41.39 45.87 3.37
C ALA A 62 41.42 45.63 1.85
N ASN A 63 42.45 46.13 1.15
CA ASN A 63 42.65 45.90 -0.28
C ASN A 63 42.98 44.44 -0.58
N LEU A 64 43.79 43.79 0.26
CA LEU A 64 44.09 42.36 0.12
C LEU A 64 42.84 41.51 0.37
N ALA A 65 42.07 41.80 1.41
CA ALA A 65 40.79 41.13 1.68
C ALA A 65 39.78 41.37 0.55
N ALA A 66 39.70 42.58 0.00
CA ALA A 66 38.87 42.89 -1.17
C ALA A 66 39.33 42.14 -2.42
N THR A 67 40.65 42.01 -2.63
CA THR A 67 41.25 41.27 -3.75
C THR A 67 40.99 39.77 -3.62
N CYS A 68 41.17 39.21 -2.43
CA CYS A 68 40.83 37.82 -2.12
C CYS A 68 39.33 37.54 -2.33
N LYS A 69 38.43 38.44 -1.90
CA LYS A 69 36.99 38.36 -2.16
C LYS A 69 36.66 38.43 -3.66
N TYR A 70 37.33 39.30 -4.39
CA TYR A 70 37.16 39.42 -5.85
C TYR A 70 37.59 38.14 -6.57
N PHE A 71 38.76 37.58 -6.23
CA PHE A 71 39.22 36.30 -6.77
C PHE A 71 38.29 35.15 -6.38
N ALA A 72 37.82 35.10 -5.13
CA ALA A 72 36.85 34.11 -4.69
C ALA A 72 35.55 34.18 -5.52
N ALA A 73 34.95 35.36 -5.67
CA ALA A 73 33.71 35.54 -6.44
C ALA A 73 33.87 35.17 -7.93
N THR A 74 35.04 35.50 -8.51
CA THR A 74 35.35 35.19 -9.91
C THR A 74 35.57 33.69 -10.11
N LEU A 75 36.35 33.05 -9.23
CA LEU A 75 36.61 31.61 -9.26
C LEU A 75 35.34 30.80 -8.99
N GLU A 76 34.49 31.23 -8.06
CA GLU A 76 33.20 30.59 -7.77
C GLU A 76 32.33 30.49 -9.05
N THR A 77 32.18 31.60 -9.78
CA THR A 77 31.37 31.63 -11.01
C THR A 77 31.91 30.69 -12.09
N VAL A 78 33.25 30.63 -12.23
CA VAL A 78 33.92 29.71 -13.16
C VAL A 78 33.71 28.26 -12.74
N LEU A 79 33.87 27.95 -11.45
CA LEU A 79 33.70 26.60 -10.90
C LEU A 79 32.26 26.10 -11.05
N TYR A 80 31.25 26.93 -10.79
CA TYR A 80 29.85 26.58 -10.98
C TYR A 80 29.48 26.37 -12.45
N THR A 81 30.05 27.18 -13.34
CA THR A 81 29.88 26.99 -14.79
C THR A 81 30.52 25.68 -15.25
N GLN A 82 31.71 25.36 -14.73
CA GLN A 82 32.44 24.15 -15.07
C GLN A 82 31.75 22.89 -14.51
N ASP A 83 31.18 22.95 -13.31
CA ASP A 83 30.42 21.86 -12.69
C ASP A 83 29.27 21.37 -13.58
N ILE A 84 28.61 22.32 -14.26
CA ILE A 84 27.55 22.03 -15.23
C ILE A 84 28.13 21.47 -16.54
N LYS A 85 29.17 22.13 -17.09
CA LYS A 85 29.76 21.73 -18.39
C LYS A 85 30.40 20.34 -18.36
N ASP A 86 30.96 19.94 -17.22
CA ASP A 86 31.57 18.63 -17.04
C ASP A 86 30.52 17.52 -16.84
N GLY A 87 29.25 17.87 -16.61
CA GLY A 87 28.14 16.91 -16.42
C GLY A 87 28.20 16.10 -15.12
N GLU A 88 29.22 16.32 -14.29
CA GLU A 88 29.46 15.60 -13.04
C GLU A 88 28.54 16.10 -11.89
N LEU A 89 28.13 17.37 -11.95
CA LEU A 89 27.18 18.04 -11.05
C LEU A 89 27.53 17.88 -9.56
N ARG A 90 28.82 17.92 -9.23
CA ARG A 90 29.34 17.69 -7.87
C ARG A 90 28.95 18.84 -6.94
N GLY A 91 29.02 20.07 -7.44
CA GLY A 91 28.59 21.26 -6.71
C GLY A 91 27.11 21.21 -6.36
N LEU A 92 26.26 20.83 -7.32
CA LEU A 92 24.82 20.63 -7.09
C LEU A 92 24.55 19.50 -6.10
N LYS A 93 25.23 18.35 -6.20
CA LYS A 93 25.12 17.27 -5.21
C LYS A 93 25.46 17.74 -3.79
N CYS A 94 26.50 18.57 -3.62
CA CYS A 94 26.86 19.15 -2.32
C CYS A 94 25.84 20.17 -1.80
N ILE A 95 25.20 20.96 -2.68
CA ILE A 95 24.16 21.92 -2.30
C ILE A 95 22.95 21.19 -1.72
N VAL A 96 22.57 20.09 -2.35
CA VAL A 96 21.41 19.28 -1.96
C VAL A 96 21.51 18.74 -0.53
N PHE A 97 22.70 18.39 -0.05
CA PHE A 97 22.90 17.88 1.32
C PHE A 97 23.24 18.95 2.36
N CYS A 98 23.19 20.23 1.99
CA CYS A 98 23.30 21.30 2.98
C CYS A 98 22.08 21.28 3.92
N GLU A 99 22.23 21.61 5.20
CA GLU A 99 21.10 21.57 6.15
C GLU A 99 20.34 22.90 6.22
N GLU A 100 20.92 23.98 5.71
CA GLU A 100 20.41 25.34 5.87
C GLU A 100 19.84 25.91 4.56
N ASP A 101 18.57 26.33 4.60
CA ASP A 101 17.84 26.84 3.42
C ASP A 101 18.52 28.08 2.82
N HIS A 102 18.90 29.06 3.65
CA HIS A 102 19.53 30.30 3.18
C HIS A 102 20.91 30.07 2.53
N VAL A 103 21.68 29.08 3.01
CA VAL A 103 22.96 28.69 2.40
C VAL A 103 22.73 27.99 1.06
N THR A 104 21.74 27.10 1.01
CA THR A 104 21.34 26.37 -0.21
C THR A 104 20.89 27.35 -1.29
N LEU A 105 19.99 28.27 -0.94
CA LEU A 105 19.52 29.35 -1.80
C LEU A 105 20.67 30.26 -2.25
N GLY A 106 21.54 30.66 -1.32
CA GLY A 106 22.71 31.48 -1.61
C GLY A 106 23.65 30.83 -2.63
N ARG A 107 23.83 29.51 -2.56
CA ARG A 107 24.64 28.76 -3.54
C ARG A 107 23.92 28.59 -4.88
N LEU A 108 22.61 28.29 -4.88
CA LEU A 108 21.83 28.19 -6.12
C LEU A 108 21.83 29.50 -6.91
N ASN A 109 21.72 30.64 -6.22
CA ASN A 109 21.76 31.97 -6.85
C ASN A 109 23.11 32.33 -7.49
N LYS A 110 24.19 31.59 -7.18
CA LYS A 110 25.50 31.78 -7.81
C LYS A 110 25.66 31.03 -9.13
N TYR A 111 24.81 30.03 -9.41
CA TYR A 111 24.83 29.36 -10.71
C TYR A 111 24.22 30.24 -11.78
N PRO A 112 24.80 30.29 -13.00
CA PRO A 112 24.16 30.93 -14.14
C PRO A 112 22.82 30.26 -14.43
N GLU A 113 21.73 31.04 -14.37
CA GLU A 113 20.36 30.52 -14.44
C GLU A 113 20.10 29.69 -15.70
N GLU A 114 20.54 30.18 -16.87
CA GLU A 114 20.35 29.49 -18.15
C GLU A 114 21.06 28.13 -18.21
N LEU A 115 22.19 28.01 -17.51
CA LEU A 115 22.92 26.75 -17.44
C LEU A 115 22.32 25.80 -16.40
N LEU A 116 21.73 26.33 -15.31
CA LEU A 116 21.16 25.52 -14.24
C LEU A 116 19.84 24.87 -14.64
N LYS A 117 18.97 25.60 -15.38
CA LYS A 117 17.61 25.16 -15.76
C LYS A 117 17.53 23.71 -16.29
N PRO A 118 18.37 23.27 -17.25
CA PRO A 118 18.32 21.90 -17.77
C PRO A 118 18.61 20.81 -16.73
N TYR A 119 19.26 21.15 -15.62
CA TYR A 119 19.71 20.20 -14.61
C TYR A 119 18.87 20.19 -13.34
N VAL A 120 17.88 21.09 -13.23
CA VAL A 120 17.02 21.23 -12.04
C VAL A 120 16.30 19.92 -11.69
N ASP A 121 15.87 19.20 -12.72
CA ASP A 121 15.14 17.93 -12.60
C ASP A 121 16.04 16.70 -12.77
N THR A 122 17.36 16.88 -12.74
CA THR A 122 18.29 15.74 -12.79
C THR A 122 18.01 14.80 -11.62
N VAL A 123 17.78 13.53 -11.95
CA VAL A 123 17.62 12.47 -10.95
C VAL A 123 19.00 12.01 -10.53
N PHE A 124 19.37 12.34 -9.29
CA PHE A 124 20.60 11.86 -8.68
C PHE A 124 20.37 10.48 -8.07
N ASN A 125 21.29 9.56 -8.30
CA ASN A 125 21.34 8.27 -7.60
C ASN A 125 22.48 8.30 -6.58
N SER A 126 22.16 8.07 -5.31
CA SER A 126 23.13 8.07 -4.22
C SER A 126 23.00 6.81 -3.38
N ILE A 127 24.14 6.30 -2.92
CA ILE A 127 24.20 5.24 -1.92
C ILE A 127 24.22 5.92 -0.55
N ILE A 128 23.19 5.65 0.25
CA ILE A 128 23.07 6.18 1.61
C ILE A 128 23.40 5.06 2.58
N ASN A 129 24.39 5.32 3.43
CA ASN A 129 24.72 4.46 4.56
C ASN A 129 23.64 4.60 5.62
N ARG A 130 22.93 3.50 5.89
CA ARG A 130 21.74 3.48 6.73
C ARG A 130 22.04 2.80 8.06
N ASP A 131 21.92 3.56 9.14
CA ASP A 131 21.97 2.98 10.47
C ASP A 131 20.74 2.10 10.71
N THR A 132 21.00 0.87 11.13
CA THR A 132 20.01 -0.10 11.60
C THR A 132 20.44 -0.65 12.96
N PRO A 133 19.52 -1.23 13.76
CA PRO A 133 19.86 -1.88 15.02
C PRO A 133 20.93 -2.97 14.88
N ASN A 134 21.09 -3.54 13.67
CA ASN A 134 22.02 -4.63 13.37
C ASN A 134 23.28 -4.16 12.61
N GLY A 135 23.53 -2.85 12.49
CA GLY A 135 24.67 -2.27 11.79
C GLY A 135 24.28 -1.34 10.62
N VAL A 136 25.28 -0.95 9.82
CA VAL A 136 25.10 -0.05 8.67
C VAL A 136 24.75 -0.87 7.42
N VAL A 137 23.67 -0.50 6.72
CA VAL A 137 23.24 -1.10 5.45
C VAL A 137 23.32 -0.04 4.35
N ASN A 138 23.81 -0.40 3.17
CA ASN A 138 23.88 0.52 2.04
C ASN A 138 22.60 0.41 1.20
N ASP A 139 21.80 1.48 1.16
CA ASP A 139 20.60 1.56 0.33
C ASP A 139 20.80 2.58 -0.79
N SER A 140 20.36 2.25 -2.01
CA SER A 140 20.32 3.20 -3.12
C SER A 140 19.04 4.05 -3.07
N CYS A 141 19.18 5.35 -3.31
CA CYS A 141 18.06 6.29 -3.37
C CYS A 141 18.18 7.15 -4.61
N GLU A 142 17.04 7.41 -5.25
CA GLU A 142 16.94 8.44 -6.28
C GLU A 142 16.28 9.69 -5.69
N TYR A 143 16.71 10.88 -6.11
CA TYR A 143 16.06 12.14 -5.75
C TYR A 143 16.38 13.25 -6.75
N THR A 144 15.53 14.29 -6.77
CA THR A 144 15.84 15.59 -7.40
C THR A 144 16.10 16.64 -6.31
N MET A 145 16.52 17.85 -6.68
CA MET A 145 16.71 18.92 -5.70
C MET A 145 15.41 19.27 -4.96
N LEU A 146 14.26 19.21 -5.65
CA LEU A 146 12.95 19.48 -5.05
C LEU A 146 12.58 18.47 -3.96
N HIS A 147 12.89 17.19 -4.17
CA HIS A 147 12.67 16.12 -3.19
C HIS A 147 13.42 16.38 -1.88
N ILE A 148 14.68 16.81 -1.98
CA ILE A 148 15.51 17.07 -0.80
C ILE A 148 15.16 18.40 -0.15
N ALA A 149 14.86 19.45 -0.93
CA ALA A 149 14.34 20.70 -0.40
C ALA A 149 13.04 20.48 0.40
N ALA A 150 12.13 19.66 -0.13
CA ALA A 150 10.91 19.24 0.56
C ALA A 150 11.21 18.42 1.84
N HIS A 151 12.14 17.46 1.77
CA HIS A 151 12.55 16.67 2.92
C HIS A 151 13.17 17.52 4.03
N LYS A 152 14.06 18.46 3.69
CA LYS A 152 14.78 19.33 4.63
C LYS A 152 13.99 20.60 5.00
N LEU A 153 12.76 20.76 4.50
CA LEU A 153 11.89 21.91 4.75
C LEU A 153 12.51 23.26 4.32
N MET A 154 13.19 23.27 3.18
CA MET A 154 13.84 24.44 2.61
C MET A 154 12.84 25.28 1.79
N TYR A 155 12.07 26.12 2.48
CA TYR A 155 10.96 26.89 1.93
C TYR A 155 11.36 27.82 0.78
N ASP A 156 12.45 28.57 0.93
CA ASP A 156 12.87 29.53 -0.08
C ASP A 156 13.58 28.85 -1.25
N THR A 157 14.32 27.77 -0.97
CA THR A 157 14.84 26.89 -2.02
C THR A 157 13.71 26.27 -2.85
N MET A 158 12.61 25.81 -2.26
CA MET A 158 11.46 25.30 -3.01
C MET A 158 10.86 26.35 -3.96
N LYS A 159 10.73 27.61 -3.50
CA LYS A 159 10.29 28.72 -4.35
C LYS A 159 11.27 28.96 -5.50
N LYS A 160 12.57 28.99 -5.21
CA LYS A 160 13.61 29.20 -6.22
C LYS A 160 13.60 28.08 -7.26
N LEU A 161 13.44 26.82 -6.84
CA LEU A 161 13.35 25.69 -7.76
C LEU A 161 12.12 25.80 -8.68
N SER A 162 10.99 26.33 -8.19
CA SER A 162 9.84 26.63 -9.04
C SER A 162 10.15 27.71 -10.08
N GLU A 163 10.83 28.79 -9.70
CA GLU A 163 11.27 29.86 -10.63
C GLU A 163 12.23 29.32 -11.70
N LEU A 164 13.06 28.34 -11.33
CA LEU A 164 13.98 27.66 -12.24
C LEU A 164 13.30 26.58 -13.10
N GLY A 165 11.98 26.38 -12.97
CA GLY A 165 11.21 25.46 -13.80
C GLY A 165 11.25 24.00 -13.36
N ALA A 166 11.49 23.71 -12.08
CA ALA A 166 11.46 22.34 -11.57
C ALA A 166 10.10 21.66 -11.83
N THR A 167 10.13 20.42 -12.31
CA THR A 167 8.95 19.61 -12.59
C THR A 167 8.65 18.60 -11.48
N TRP A 168 7.41 18.09 -11.48
CA TRP A 168 6.97 17.10 -10.52
C TRP A 168 7.43 15.69 -10.92
N THR A 169 8.64 15.34 -10.51
CA THR A 169 9.25 14.03 -10.82
C THR A 169 8.98 13.01 -9.72
N TYR A 170 8.88 11.73 -10.07
CA TYR A 170 8.77 10.62 -9.11
C TYR A 170 10.05 9.81 -9.06
N VAL A 171 10.57 9.57 -7.86
CA VAL A 171 11.89 8.93 -7.64
C VAL A 171 11.78 7.74 -6.69
N ARG A 172 12.79 6.85 -6.67
CA ARG A 172 12.77 5.62 -5.86
C ARG A 172 13.28 5.82 -4.44
N ASN A 173 12.74 4.99 -3.52
CA ASN A 173 13.26 4.72 -2.18
C ASN A 173 13.41 5.93 -1.23
N PHE A 174 12.33 6.66 -0.95
CA PHE A 174 12.37 7.76 0.04
C PHE A 174 12.79 7.33 1.45
N GLN A 175 12.66 6.05 1.80
CA GLN A 175 13.00 5.60 3.15
C GLN A 175 14.49 5.72 3.42
N ALA A 176 15.32 5.65 2.38
CA ALA A 176 16.77 5.82 2.50
C ALA A 176 17.18 7.23 2.94
N ILE A 177 16.41 8.27 2.59
CA ILE A 177 16.72 9.67 2.99
C ILE A 177 16.24 10.01 4.40
N LEU A 178 15.35 9.20 4.99
CA LEU A 178 14.81 9.44 6.33
C LEU A 178 15.77 8.94 7.42
N SER A 179 16.00 9.77 8.43
CA SER A 179 16.71 9.34 9.65
C SER A 179 15.99 8.17 10.33
N TYR A 180 16.71 7.43 11.19
CA TYR A 180 16.12 6.33 11.96
C TYR A 180 14.86 6.76 12.73
N ASN A 181 14.90 7.93 13.38
CA ASN A 181 13.78 8.48 14.14
C ASN A 181 12.59 8.86 13.25
N GLU A 182 12.83 9.42 12.07
CA GLU A 182 11.78 9.75 11.11
C GLU A 182 11.11 8.50 10.55
N ARG A 183 11.90 7.45 10.23
CA ARG A 183 11.37 6.15 9.81
C ARG A 183 10.50 5.52 10.88
N ALA A 184 10.96 5.51 12.13
CA ALA A 184 10.18 4.96 13.25
C ALA A 184 8.83 5.70 13.40
N LYS A 185 8.84 7.04 13.35
CA LYS A 185 7.61 7.86 13.38
C LYS A 185 6.71 7.59 12.17
N PHE A 186 7.29 7.39 11.00
CA PHE A 186 6.57 7.06 9.77
C PHE A 186 5.86 5.71 9.89
N PHE A 187 6.57 4.65 10.26
CA PHE A 187 5.98 3.32 10.44
C PHE A 187 4.92 3.29 11.54
N PHE A 188 5.07 4.12 12.58
CA PHE A 188 4.03 4.28 13.59
C PHE A 188 2.77 5.00 13.05
N SER A 189 2.96 6.03 12.23
CA SER A 189 1.85 6.85 11.70
C SER A 189 1.15 6.19 10.51
N TYR A 190 1.87 5.35 9.75
CA TYR A 190 1.41 4.69 8.51
C TYR A 190 1.86 3.22 8.48
N PRO A 191 1.40 2.38 9.43
CA PRO A 191 1.92 1.02 9.61
C PRO A 191 1.68 0.10 8.41
N ALA A 192 0.64 0.35 7.62
CA ALA A 192 0.28 -0.45 6.45
C ALA A 192 0.94 0.04 5.15
N PHE A 193 1.71 1.14 5.18
CA PHE A 193 2.27 1.74 3.96
C PHE A 193 3.20 0.76 3.24
N GLN A 194 4.17 0.18 3.95
CA GLN A 194 5.16 -0.69 3.32
C GLN A 194 4.55 -1.98 2.77
N SER A 195 3.52 -2.52 3.42
CA SER A 195 2.86 -3.76 2.98
C SER A 195 1.97 -3.53 1.75
N ILE A 196 1.41 -2.33 1.58
CA ILE A 196 0.50 -2.01 0.48
C ILE A 196 1.24 -1.37 -0.70
N PHE A 197 2.27 -0.56 -0.42
CA PHE A 197 2.95 0.29 -1.39
C PHE A 197 4.48 0.09 -1.39
N SER A 198 4.93 -1.16 -1.40
CA SER A 198 6.36 -1.53 -1.32
C SER A 198 7.22 -0.95 -2.47
N ASN A 199 6.66 -0.85 -3.67
CA ASN A 199 7.36 -0.47 -4.91
C ASN A 199 7.05 0.95 -5.39
N VAL A 200 6.50 1.81 -4.53
CA VAL A 200 6.08 3.16 -4.93
C VAL A 200 7.28 4.08 -5.17
N LYS A 201 7.30 4.75 -6.33
CA LYS A 201 8.12 5.94 -6.54
C LYS A 201 7.43 7.12 -5.86
N TRP A 202 8.14 7.90 -5.08
CA TRP A 202 7.56 8.96 -4.27
C TRP A 202 7.63 10.32 -4.96
N ALA A 203 6.67 11.18 -4.65
CA ALA A 203 6.64 12.58 -5.07
C ALA A 203 7.24 13.50 -3.99
N PRO A 204 7.66 14.73 -4.34
CA PRO A 204 8.28 15.65 -3.38
C PRO A 204 7.44 15.94 -2.13
N ASN A 205 6.11 16.02 -2.26
CA ASN A 205 5.23 16.33 -1.13
C ASN A 205 5.01 15.17 -0.14
N LEU A 206 5.33 13.92 -0.50
CA LEU A 206 5.08 12.76 0.37
C LEU A 206 5.74 12.96 1.74
N VAL A 207 7.00 13.42 1.73
CA VAL A 207 7.78 13.60 2.96
C VAL A 207 7.24 14.76 3.79
N CYS A 208 6.84 15.87 3.18
CA CYS A 208 6.21 16.99 3.90
C CYS A 208 4.90 16.57 4.57
N LEU A 209 4.07 15.78 3.86
CA LEU A 209 2.81 15.23 4.39
C LEU A 209 3.06 14.28 5.58
N ILE A 210 4.12 13.48 5.51
CA ILE A 210 4.56 12.61 6.63
C ILE A 210 5.01 13.44 7.83
N LYS A 211 5.83 14.47 7.59
CA LYS A 211 6.32 15.40 8.62
C LYS A 211 5.21 16.30 9.19
N LYS A 212 4.06 16.37 8.52
CA LYS A 212 2.92 17.25 8.85
C LYS A 212 3.28 18.73 8.79
N ASP A 213 4.25 19.09 7.93
CA ASP A 213 4.65 20.48 7.76
C ASP A 213 3.68 21.20 6.82
N ARG A 214 2.87 22.09 7.41
CA ARG A 214 1.82 22.80 6.67
C ARG A 214 2.39 23.81 5.69
N HIS A 215 3.48 24.49 6.03
CA HIS A 215 4.02 25.56 5.21
C HIS A 215 4.66 25.03 3.93
N ALA A 216 5.46 23.97 4.02
CA ALA A 216 5.99 23.26 2.86
C ALA A 216 4.88 22.73 1.95
N CYS A 217 3.82 22.17 2.55
CA CYS A 217 2.66 21.71 1.80
C CYS A 217 1.98 22.85 1.04
N GLU A 218 1.76 24.00 1.67
CA GLU A 218 1.16 25.19 1.04
C GLU A 218 2.03 25.73 -0.11
N ILE A 219 3.37 25.71 0.03
CA ILE A 219 4.29 26.08 -1.04
C ILE A 219 4.17 25.10 -2.22
N LEU A 220 4.25 23.80 -1.96
CA LEU A 220 4.19 22.79 -3.01
C LEU A 220 2.83 22.81 -3.74
N GLU A 221 1.73 22.99 -3.00
CA GLU A 221 0.39 23.13 -3.56
C GLU A 221 0.23 24.41 -4.40
N LYS A 222 0.84 25.52 -3.97
CA LYS A 222 0.79 26.79 -4.71
C LYS A 222 1.50 26.70 -6.07
N PHE A 223 2.69 26.10 -6.11
CA PHE A 223 3.51 26.08 -7.32
C PHE A 223 3.28 24.86 -8.23
N TRP A 224 2.80 23.73 -7.69
CA TRP A 224 2.50 22.51 -8.44
C TRP A 224 1.07 22.00 -8.18
N LYS A 225 0.10 22.90 -8.27
CA LYS A 225 -1.31 22.65 -7.90
C LYS A 225 -1.91 21.38 -8.50
N GLU A 226 -1.70 21.13 -9.79
CA GLU A 226 -2.28 19.95 -10.48
C GLU A 226 -1.61 18.64 -10.06
N SER A 227 -0.33 18.69 -9.69
CA SER A 227 0.45 17.51 -9.31
C SER A 227 0.40 17.20 -7.81
N TYR A 228 0.12 18.22 -6.99
CA TYR A 228 0.08 18.12 -5.54
C TYR A 228 -0.83 17.00 -5.00
N PRO A 229 -2.00 16.68 -5.60
CA PRO A 229 -2.81 15.54 -5.17
C PRO A 229 -2.12 14.18 -5.25
N PHE A 230 -1.06 14.06 -6.04
CA PHE A 230 -0.36 12.80 -6.32
C PHE A 230 0.94 12.69 -5.54
N VAL A 231 0.98 11.74 -4.61
CA VAL A 231 2.05 11.55 -3.62
C VAL A 231 2.98 10.38 -3.98
N GLY A 232 2.66 9.62 -5.02
CA GLY A 232 3.51 8.55 -5.53
C GLY A 232 3.05 7.99 -6.86
N GLN A 233 3.86 7.13 -7.46
CA GLN A 233 3.64 6.50 -8.76
C GLN A 233 4.17 5.06 -8.73
N PHE A 234 3.44 4.11 -9.31
CA PHE A 234 3.87 2.72 -9.39
C PHE A 234 4.56 2.44 -10.73
N PRO A 235 5.68 1.68 -10.73
CA PRO A 235 6.18 1.09 -11.96
C PRO A 235 5.13 0.08 -12.47
N PHE A 236 4.82 0.17 -13.76
CA PHE A 236 3.78 -0.66 -14.36
C PHE A 236 4.08 -2.16 -14.31
N PRO A 237 3.12 -3.01 -13.95
CA PRO A 237 3.18 -4.40 -14.34
C PRO A 237 3.02 -4.50 -15.87
N ALA A 238 3.88 -5.28 -16.51
CA ALA A 238 3.82 -5.51 -17.95
C ALA A 238 2.49 -6.18 -18.33
N GLY A 239 1.71 -5.57 -19.23
CA GLY A 239 0.81 -6.32 -20.12
C GLY A 239 -0.70 -6.01 -20.15
N LEU A 240 -1.28 -5.09 -19.35
CA LEU A 240 -2.76 -5.00 -19.24
C LEU A 240 -3.41 -3.60 -19.38
N LEU A 241 -2.69 -2.55 -19.75
CA LEU A 241 -3.28 -1.23 -20.01
C LEU A 241 -2.81 -0.63 -21.33
N PRO A 242 -3.61 0.29 -21.93
CA PRO A 242 -3.16 1.06 -23.08
C PRO A 242 -1.86 1.80 -22.76
N VAL A 243 -0.97 1.87 -23.75
CA VAL A 243 0.31 2.59 -23.68
C VAL A 243 0.05 4.02 -23.18
N GLY A 244 0.64 4.39 -22.03
CA GLY A 244 0.58 5.75 -21.47
C GLY A 244 -0.35 5.97 -20.27
N ALA A 245 -1.07 4.96 -19.77
CA ALA A 245 -1.69 5.07 -18.45
C ALA A 245 -0.59 5.21 -17.37
N GLU A 246 -0.80 6.01 -16.32
CA GLU A 246 0.08 6.14 -15.14
C GLU A 246 -0.70 5.83 -13.84
N ASP A 247 -0.28 4.82 -13.06
CA ASP A 247 -0.94 4.47 -11.81
C ASP A 247 -0.29 5.24 -10.65
N ARG A 248 -1.05 6.14 -10.06
CA ARG A 248 -0.55 7.13 -9.10
C ARG A 248 -1.23 6.97 -7.74
N MET A 249 -0.44 7.02 -6.69
CA MET A 249 -0.93 7.14 -5.32
C MET A 249 -1.35 8.58 -5.06
N THR A 250 -2.54 8.77 -4.49
CA THR A 250 -3.12 10.08 -4.18
C THR A 250 -3.02 10.38 -2.69
N LEU A 251 -3.16 11.65 -2.32
CA LEU A 251 -3.25 12.05 -0.91
C LEU A 251 -4.42 11.37 -0.18
N LEU A 252 -5.50 11.02 -0.89
CA LEU A 252 -6.61 10.26 -0.34
C LEU A 252 -6.18 8.84 0.05
N HIS A 253 -5.45 8.15 -0.83
CA HIS A 253 -4.88 6.83 -0.53
C HIS A 253 -3.96 6.88 0.70
N LEU A 254 -3.08 7.87 0.77
CA LEU A 254 -2.18 8.06 1.91
C LEU A 254 -2.94 8.33 3.23
N HIS A 255 -3.97 9.18 3.21
CA HIS A 255 -4.74 9.52 4.41
C HIS A 255 -5.52 8.33 4.99
N LEU A 256 -6.00 7.41 4.14
CA LEU A 256 -6.65 6.17 4.59
C LEU A 256 -5.71 5.24 5.38
N LEU A 257 -4.40 5.34 5.13
CA LEU A 257 -3.38 4.57 5.86
C LEU A 257 -3.07 5.16 7.25
N ALA A 258 -3.39 6.44 7.48
CA ALA A 258 -2.95 7.16 8.67
C ALA A 258 -3.55 6.61 9.98
N VAL A 259 -2.76 6.70 11.05
CA VAL A 259 -3.12 6.40 12.43
C VAL A 259 -2.91 7.65 13.29
N PRO A 260 -3.85 8.00 14.21
CA PRO A 260 -5.13 7.36 14.50
C PRO A 260 -6.14 7.38 13.36
N LYS A 261 -7.01 6.37 13.29
CA LYS A 261 -7.96 6.16 12.18
C LYS A 261 -8.97 7.29 11.97
N HIS A 262 -9.42 7.96 13.04
CA HIS A 262 -10.34 9.10 12.94
C HIS A 262 -9.66 10.30 12.25
N ILE A 263 -8.41 10.62 12.62
CA ILE A 263 -7.63 11.70 11.97
C ILE A 263 -7.42 11.40 10.49
N GLY A 264 -7.10 10.14 10.15
CA GLY A 264 -6.97 9.70 8.75
C GLY A 264 -8.26 9.91 7.97
N ALA A 265 -9.41 9.56 8.54
CA ALA A 265 -10.71 9.74 7.91
C ALA A 265 -11.10 11.22 7.75
N ASP A 266 -10.84 12.08 8.74
CA ASP A 266 -11.12 13.52 8.64
C ASP A 266 -10.28 14.17 7.53
N ARG A 267 -9.00 13.79 7.42
CA ARG A 267 -8.11 14.22 6.33
C ARG A 267 -8.58 13.71 4.98
N ALA A 268 -9.00 12.45 4.90
CA ALA A 268 -9.58 11.86 3.70
C ALA A 268 -10.88 12.57 3.28
N GLU A 269 -11.73 12.96 4.24
CA GLU A 269 -12.95 13.71 3.94
C GLU A 269 -12.61 15.11 3.39
N LYS A 270 -11.63 15.80 3.99
CA LYS A 270 -11.16 17.10 3.48
C LYS A 270 -10.61 16.96 2.06
N ALA A 271 -9.77 15.95 1.82
CA ALA A 271 -9.25 15.61 0.50
C ALA A 271 -10.36 15.39 -0.54
N ILE A 272 -11.42 14.67 -0.19
CA ILE A 272 -12.56 14.44 -1.08
C ILE A 272 -13.37 15.71 -1.35
N LYS A 273 -13.41 16.66 -0.40
CA LYS A 273 -14.08 17.96 -0.59
C LYS A 273 -13.30 18.85 -1.54
N GLU A 274 -11.98 18.81 -1.44
CA GLU A 274 -11.06 19.65 -2.22
C GLU A 274 -10.79 19.09 -3.62
N TYR A 275 -10.65 17.76 -3.71
CA TYR A 275 -10.34 17.00 -4.91
C TYR A 275 -11.33 15.81 -5.08
N PRO A 276 -12.60 16.07 -5.47
CA PRO A 276 -13.65 15.05 -5.52
C PRO A 276 -13.35 13.86 -6.45
N GLU A 277 -12.55 14.07 -7.49
CA GLU A 277 -12.16 13.10 -8.49
C GLU A 277 -11.26 11.98 -7.94
N LEU A 278 -10.48 12.26 -6.88
CA LEU A 278 -9.53 11.29 -6.30
C LEU A 278 -10.22 10.02 -5.79
N ILE A 279 -11.51 10.11 -5.47
CA ILE A 279 -12.30 8.98 -4.98
C ILE A 279 -12.40 7.82 -5.98
N ASN A 280 -12.27 8.13 -7.28
CA ASN A 280 -12.45 7.17 -8.37
C ASN A 280 -11.11 6.69 -8.94
N LEU A 281 -9.97 7.21 -8.47
CA LEU A 281 -8.66 6.81 -8.97
C LEU A 281 -8.20 5.53 -8.29
N PRO A 282 -7.76 4.51 -9.04
CA PRO A 282 -7.15 3.32 -8.48
C PRO A 282 -5.71 3.62 -8.02
N THR A 283 -5.10 2.67 -7.31
CA THR A 283 -3.67 2.72 -6.97
C THR A 283 -3.09 1.33 -6.71
N GLY A 284 -1.77 1.23 -6.86
CA GLY A 284 -1.00 0.02 -6.57
C GLY A 284 -1.00 -0.95 -7.75
N GLU A 285 -0.18 -2.01 -7.64
CA GLU A 285 -0.01 -3.00 -8.71
C GLU A 285 -1.32 -3.65 -9.16
N SER A 286 -2.24 -3.87 -8.21
CA SER A 286 -3.57 -4.43 -8.48
C SER A 286 -4.62 -3.41 -8.93
N GLN A 287 -4.27 -2.11 -9.03
CA GLN A 287 -5.21 -1.03 -9.31
C GLN A 287 -6.42 -1.03 -8.37
N CYS A 288 -6.10 -1.07 -7.08
CA CYS A 288 -7.07 -1.09 -5.98
C CYS A 288 -7.79 0.25 -5.85
N SER A 289 -9.13 0.23 -5.78
CA SER A 289 -9.89 1.41 -5.34
C SER A 289 -9.67 1.74 -3.85
N ILE A 290 -10.10 2.94 -3.45
CA ILE A 290 -10.07 3.40 -2.06
C ILE A 290 -10.73 2.45 -1.05
N TYR A 291 -11.70 1.62 -1.49
CA TYR A 291 -12.36 0.64 -0.63
C TYR A 291 -11.41 -0.50 -0.29
N HIS A 292 -10.66 -1.01 -1.27
CA HIS A 292 -9.60 -2.00 -1.04
C HIS A 292 -8.51 -1.42 -0.13
N ILE A 293 -8.08 -0.17 -0.37
CA ILE A 293 -7.08 0.50 0.48
C ILE A 293 -7.58 0.63 1.92
N ALA A 294 -8.83 1.05 2.13
CA ALA A 294 -9.39 1.16 3.47
C ALA A 294 -9.48 -0.19 4.19
N VAL A 295 -9.79 -1.27 3.47
CA VAL A 295 -9.78 -2.66 3.98
C VAL A 295 -8.37 -3.10 4.35
N MET A 296 -7.40 -2.98 3.44
CA MET A 296 -6.00 -3.34 3.69
C MET A 296 -5.40 -2.53 4.84
N ALA A 297 -5.79 -1.26 4.96
CA ALA A 297 -5.38 -0.41 6.07
C ALA A 297 -6.11 -0.74 7.39
N GLN A 298 -7.14 -1.59 7.40
CA GLN A 298 -8.02 -1.81 8.56
C GLN A 298 -8.66 -0.50 9.06
N SER A 299 -9.04 0.39 8.15
CA SER A 299 -9.64 1.70 8.44
C SER A 299 -11.16 1.62 8.55
N ASN A 300 -11.66 0.91 9.58
CA ASN A 300 -13.11 0.73 9.78
C ASN A 300 -13.84 2.08 9.91
N PHE A 301 -13.25 3.06 10.59
CA PHE A 301 -13.87 4.38 10.73
C PHE A 301 -14.11 5.05 9.37
N ALA A 302 -13.15 4.98 8.45
CA ALA A 302 -13.33 5.50 7.10
C ALA A 302 -14.38 4.70 6.32
N LEU A 303 -14.39 3.37 6.44
CA LEU A 303 -15.42 2.52 5.84
C LEU A 303 -16.82 2.94 6.34
N SER A 304 -17.06 2.87 7.64
CA SER A 304 -18.36 3.07 8.29
C SER A 304 -18.90 4.50 8.22
N ASN A 305 -18.04 5.53 8.23
CA ASN A 305 -18.51 6.92 8.34
C ASN A 305 -18.35 7.72 7.05
N LEU A 306 -17.29 7.48 6.29
CA LEU A 306 -16.95 8.26 5.10
C LEU A 306 -17.43 7.57 3.82
N LEU A 307 -17.04 6.31 3.63
CA LEU A 307 -17.18 5.61 2.36
C LEU A 307 -18.54 4.92 2.16
N ILE A 308 -19.21 4.53 3.24
CA ILE A 308 -20.53 3.87 3.18
C ILE A 308 -21.55 4.68 2.39
N ARG A 309 -21.54 6.01 2.54
CA ARG A 309 -22.53 6.91 1.92
C ARG A 309 -22.43 6.92 0.39
N ARG A 310 -21.32 6.43 -0.15
CA ARG A 310 -20.98 6.43 -1.58
C ARG A 310 -20.91 5.03 -2.19
N LEU A 311 -21.10 3.99 -1.38
CA LEU A 311 -21.00 2.59 -1.79
C LEU A 311 -22.15 2.20 -2.72
N ARG A 312 -21.84 1.82 -3.97
CA ARG A 312 -22.79 1.33 -4.99
C ARG A 312 -22.09 0.38 -5.97
N ASP A 313 -22.87 -0.47 -6.64
CA ASP A 313 -22.40 -1.39 -7.72
C ASP A 313 -21.57 -0.71 -8.84
N ARG A 314 -21.76 0.60 -9.02
CA ARG A 314 -21.19 1.36 -10.14
C ARG A 314 -19.88 2.08 -9.83
N VAL A 315 -19.35 1.93 -8.62
CA VAL A 315 -18.07 2.53 -8.23
C VAL A 315 -16.98 2.08 -9.22
N PRO A 316 -16.23 3.02 -9.83
CA PRO A 316 -15.08 2.69 -10.67
C PRO A 316 -14.05 1.87 -9.88
N TYR A 317 -13.44 0.87 -10.51
CA TYR A 317 -12.42 0.02 -9.88
C TYR A 317 -12.87 -0.64 -8.57
N PHE A 318 -14.18 -0.81 -8.38
CA PHE A 318 -14.72 -1.60 -7.26
C PHE A 318 -14.28 -3.06 -7.36
N VAL A 319 -14.06 -3.54 -8.58
CA VAL A 319 -13.29 -4.75 -8.82
C VAL A 319 -11.93 -4.32 -9.35
N ASP A 320 -10.86 -4.83 -8.73
CA ASP A 320 -9.48 -4.53 -9.07
C ASP A 320 -9.05 -5.23 -10.38
N ASN A 321 -7.80 -5.07 -10.82
CA ASN A 321 -7.33 -5.66 -12.07
C ASN A 321 -7.00 -7.17 -11.95
N GLN A 322 -7.27 -7.78 -10.78
CA GLN A 322 -7.17 -9.22 -10.52
C GLN A 322 -8.55 -9.86 -10.30
N GLY A 323 -9.63 -9.12 -10.58
CA GLY A 323 -10.98 -9.59 -10.38
C GLY A 323 -11.44 -9.65 -8.92
N CYS A 324 -10.69 -9.07 -7.96
CA CYS A 324 -11.05 -9.02 -6.55
C CYS A 324 -11.89 -7.78 -6.25
N ASN A 325 -12.90 -7.93 -5.39
CA ASN A 325 -13.63 -6.82 -4.78
C ASN A 325 -13.18 -6.62 -3.31
N PRO A 326 -13.60 -5.55 -2.60
CA PRO A 326 -13.14 -5.28 -1.24
C PRO A 326 -13.45 -6.39 -0.24
N LEU A 327 -14.50 -7.19 -0.47
CA LEU A 327 -14.85 -8.31 0.40
C LEU A 327 -13.84 -9.46 0.23
N HIS A 328 -13.41 -9.77 -1.00
CA HIS A 328 -12.32 -10.73 -1.24
C HIS A 328 -11.04 -10.31 -0.51
N THR A 329 -10.67 -9.03 -0.63
CA THR A 329 -9.52 -8.47 0.09
C THR A 329 -9.73 -8.54 1.60
N ALA A 330 -10.94 -8.29 2.11
CA ALA A 330 -11.22 -8.37 3.54
C ALA A 330 -11.06 -9.79 4.10
N PHE A 331 -11.46 -10.83 3.35
CA PHE A 331 -11.20 -12.22 3.73
C PHE A 331 -9.71 -12.53 3.77
N LYS A 332 -8.94 -12.16 2.73
CA LYS A 332 -7.47 -12.32 2.72
C LYS A 332 -6.83 -11.59 3.91
N GLN A 333 -7.24 -10.35 4.17
CA GLN A 333 -6.72 -9.53 5.26
C GLN A 333 -7.14 -10.03 6.64
N SER A 334 -8.29 -10.70 6.77
CA SER A 334 -8.75 -11.25 8.06
C SER A 334 -7.85 -12.34 8.64
N LEU A 335 -6.98 -12.90 7.79
CA LEU A 335 -6.04 -13.97 8.11
C LEU A 335 -4.58 -13.47 8.16
N GLN A 336 -4.36 -12.24 7.71
CA GLN A 336 -3.11 -11.52 7.89
C GLN A 336 -3.20 -10.80 9.24
N GLY A 337 -2.93 -11.53 10.32
CA GLY A 337 -2.88 -10.96 11.67
C GLY A 337 -2.05 -9.68 11.73
N LYS A 338 -2.27 -8.83 12.74
CA LYS A 338 -1.52 -7.57 12.92
C LYS A 338 -0.02 -7.89 12.97
N HIS A 339 0.66 -7.55 11.87
CA HIS A 339 2.06 -7.82 11.54
C HIS A 339 2.30 -9.22 10.98
N GLY A 340 2.67 -9.26 9.69
CA GLY A 340 3.20 -10.46 9.05
C GLY A 340 4.18 -11.16 9.98
N ARG A 341 3.87 -12.41 10.29
CA ARG A 341 4.51 -13.25 11.31
C ARG A 341 4.24 -12.81 12.76
N THR A 342 3.03 -13.05 13.30
CA THR A 342 2.86 -13.66 14.64
C THR A 342 1.43 -14.17 14.92
N PRO A 343 1.26 -15.20 15.77
CA PRO A 343 0.00 -15.96 15.97
C PRO A 343 -0.96 -15.42 17.04
N GLN A 344 -0.94 -14.12 17.39
CA GLN A 344 -1.59 -13.66 18.65
C GLN A 344 -2.68 -12.58 18.54
N ALA A 345 -3.07 -12.12 17.35
CA ALA A 345 -4.28 -11.29 17.22
C ALA A 345 -5.53 -12.16 16.95
N GLN A 346 -5.95 -12.95 17.95
CA GLN A 346 -7.10 -13.86 17.92
C GLN A 346 -8.49 -13.19 17.96
N THR A 347 -8.61 -11.96 17.49
CA THR A 347 -9.91 -11.30 17.34
C THR A 347 -10.46 -11.65 15.97
N GLY A 348 -11.21 -12.75 15.94
CA GLY A 348 -11.85 -13.30 14.76
C GLY A 348 -12.82 -12.30 14.13
N THR A 349 -12.70 -12.15 12.82
CA THR A 349 -13.30 -11.12 11.97
C THR A 349 -12.62 -9.76 12.16
N THR A 350 -11.92 -9.29 11.12
CA THR A 350 -11.47 -7.89 11.10
C THR A 350 -12.68 -6.97 11.15
N ASP A 351 -12.56 -5.85 11.86
CA ASP A 351 -13.60 -4.82 11.89
C ASP A 351 -14.02 -4.40 10.48
N ALA A 352 -13.10 -4.43 9.51
CA ALA A 352 -13.37 -4.21 8.10
C ALA A 352 -14.29 -5.28 7.50
N LEU A 353 -13.99 -6.58 7.67
CA LEU A 353 -14.80 -7.68 7.13
C LEU A 353 -16.23 -7.64 7.69
N SER A 354 -16.38 -7.47 9.01
CA SER A 354 -17.71 -7.37 9.62
C SER A 354 -18.52 -6.18 9.12
N THR A 355 -17.84 -5.06 8.84
CA THR A 355 -18.46 -3.85 8.28
C THR A 355 -18.93 -4.06 6.85
N LEU A 356 -18.13 -4.71 6.00
CA LEU A 356 -18.51 -5.01 4.61
C LEU A 356 -19.69 -5.98 4.54
N LEU A 357 -19.71 -7.01 5.39
CA LEU A 357 -20.84 -7.97 5.45
C LEU A 357 -22.14 -7.30 5.91
N ARG A 358 -22.06 -6.28 6.79
CA ARG A 358 -23.23 -5.45 7.18
C ARG A 358 -23.75 -4.56 6.04
N TRP A 359 -22.99 -4.40 4.96
CA TRP A 359 -23.40 -3.61 3.79
C TRP A 359 -24.03 -4.46 2.68
N ASP A 360 -24.52 -5.66 3.01
CA ASP A 360 -25.15 -6.60 2.08
C ASP A 360 -24.25 -6.95 0.87
N MET A 361 -22.92 -6.93 1.08
CA MET A 361 -21.97 -7.42 0.07
C MET A 361 -22.15 -8.92 -0.12
N ASN A 362 -22.11 -9.34 -1.38
CA ASN A 362 -22.33 -10.71 -1.81
C ASN A 362 -21.13 -11.61 -1.44
N PRO A 363 -21.28 -12.56 -0.49
CA PRO A 363 -20.20 -13.47 -0.13
C PRO A 363 -20.03 -14.65 -1.11
N MET A 364 -20.91 -14.76 -2.11
CA MET A 364 -20.90 -15.81 -3.13
C MET A 364 -20.12 -15.38 -4.39
N MET A 365 -19.98 -14.08 -4.64
CA MET A 365 -19.41 -13.57 -5.88
C MET A 365 -17.99 -14.14 -6.07
N PRO A 366 -17.68 -14.84 -7.19
CA PRO A 366 -16.32 -15.26 -7.50
C PRO A 366 -15.47 -14.07 -7.97
N HIS A 367 -14.14 -14.22 -7.96
CA HIS A 367 -13.25 -13.35 -8.71
C HIS A 367 -13.70 -13.31 -10.18
N THR A 368 -13.59 -12.14 -10.81
CA THR A 368 -13.95 -11.97 -12.23
C THR A 368 -12.80 -12.25 -13.20
N MET A 369 -11.68 -12.74 -12.66
CA MET A 369 -10.52 -13.21 -13.40
C MET A 369 -10.06 -14.55 -12.84
N ALA A 370 -9.35 -15.33 -13.67
CA ALA A 370 -8.81 -16.62 -13.26
C ALA A 370 -7.91 -16.45 -12.00
N PRO A 371 -8.04 -17.33 -10.99
CA PRO A 371 -8.74 -18.62 -11.06
C PRO A 371 -10.25 -18.60 -10.73
N TYR A 372 -10.94 -17.45 -10.67
CA TYR A 372 -12.37 -17.35 -10.35
C TYR A 372 -12.75 -17.86 -8.95
N GLN A 373 -11.84 -17.73 -7.97
CA GLN A 373 -12.09 -18.11 -6.58
C GLN A 373 -13.23 -17.29 -5.99
N HIS A 374 -14.17 -17.96 -5.31
CA HIS A 374 -15.14 -17.32 -4.41
C HIS A 374 -14.59 -17.25 -2.98
N PRO A 375 -15.17 -16.41 -2.10
CA PRO A 375 -14.69 -16.22 -0.72
C PRO A 375 -14.47 -17.50 0.10
N LEU A 376 -15.32 -18.54 -0.05
CA LEU A 376 -15.08 -19.83 0.61
C LEU A 376 -13.77 -20.50 0.15
N LEU A 377 -13.40 -20.41 -1.13
CA LEU A 377 -12.14 -20.97 -1.63
C LEU A 377 -10.93 -20.21 -1.12
N VAL A 378 -11.02 -18.88 -1.03
CA VAL A 378 -9.98 -18.05 -0.40
C VAL A 378 -9.75 -18.54 1.04
N MET A 379 -10.82 -18.78 1.80
CA MET A 379 -10.72 -19.32 3.16
C MET A 379 -10.16 -20.76 3.19
N GLY A 380 -10.56 -21.61 2.24
CA GLY A 380 -10.08 -22.98 2.10
C GLY A 380 -8.58 -23.06 1.83
N GLU A 381 -8.07 -22.22 0.92
CA GLU A 381 -6.64 -22.13 0.60
C GLU A 381 -5.81 -21.83 1.87
N HIS A 382 -6.28 -20.92 2.71
CA HIS A 382 -5.62 -20.62 3.98
C HIS A 382 -5.66 -21.76 4.99
N ALA A 383 -6.70 -22.61 4.98
CA ALA A 383 -6.73 -23.82 5.81
C ALA A 383 -5.59 -24.79 5.44
N MET A 384 -5.14 -24.81 4.18
CA MET A 384 -3.99 -25.61 3.76
C MET A 384 -2.66 -25.04 4.27
N VAL A 385 -2.54 -23.71 4.39
CA VAL A 385 -1.28 -23.03 4.70
C VAL A 385 -1.05 -22.83 6.20
N ASP A 386 -2.06 -22.42 6.97
CA ASP A 386 -1.90 -21.98 8.37
C ASP A 386 -3.06 -22.39 9.29
N TRP A 387 -3.53 -23.63 9.16
CA TRP A 387 -4.56 -24.14 10.07
C TRP A 387 -4.12 -24.12 11.55
N ASN A 388 -2.86 -24.42 11.83
CA ASN A 388 -2.34 -24.53 13.21
C ASN A 388 -2.41 -23.20 13.97
N GLY A 389 -2.15 -22.08 13.29
CA GLY A 389 -2.21 -20.77 13.91
C GLY A 389 -3.63 -20.20 13.99
N GLN A 390 -4.48 -20.47 12.99
CA GLN A 390 -5.68 -19.68 12.74
C GLN A 390 -6.99 -20.46 12.62
N ASN A 391 -7.01 -21.76 12.93
CA ASN A 391 -8.18 -22.65 12.87
C ASN A 391 -9.49 -21.98 13.30
N ARG A 392 -9.53 -21.36 14.49
CA ARG A 392 -10.76 -20.72 15.02
C ARG A 392 -11.31 -19.64 14.07
N VAL A 393 -10.44 -18.80 13.50
CA VAL A 393 -10.84 -17.72 12.59
C VAL A 393 -11.27 -18.29 11.25
N ILE A 394 -10.52 -19.26 10.72
CA ILE A 394 -10.84 -19.93 9.46
C ILE A 394 -12.21 -20.61 9.55
N LYS A 395 -12.44 -21.41 10.61
CA LYS A 395 -13.72 -22.07 10.87
C LYS A 395 -14.85 -21.06 11.00
N LYS A 396 -14.68 -20.00 11.79
CA LYS A 396 -15.70 -18.96 11.97
C LYS A 396 -16.05 -18.28 10.65
N ASN A 397 -15.07 -17.87 9.85
CA ASN A 397 -15.32 -17.22 8.57
C ASN A 397 -16.02 -18.16 7.58
N ILE A 398 -15.64 -19.45 7.54
CA ILE A 398 -16.34 -20.45 6.70
C ILE A 398 -17.81 -20.57 7.14
N ASP A 399 -18.06 -20.67 8.45
CA ASP A 399 -19.40 -20.72 9.01
C ASP A 399 -20.21 -19.45 8.66
N ASP A 400 -19.64 -18.26 8.90
CA ASP A 400 -20.28 -16.97 8.64
C ASP A 400 -20.61 -16.79 7.14
N ILE A 401 -19.72 -17.23 6.24
CA ILE A 401 -19.97 -17.20 4.79
C ILE A 401 -21.10 -18.17 4.45
N ALA A 402 -20.99 -19.45 4.83
CA ALA A 402 -21.95 -20.48 4.46
C ALA A 402 -23.36 -20.17 4.97
N GLU A 403 -23.49 -19.66 6.20
CA GLU A 403 -24.77 -19.22 6.74
C GLU A 403 -25.35 -18.02 5.96
N SER A 404 -24.48 -17.09 5.54
CA SER A 404 -24.88 -15.95 4.72
C SER A 404 -25.35 -16.38 3.32
N GLU A 405 -24.64 -17.30 2.65
CA GLU A 405 -25.07 -17.85 1.35
C GLU A 405 -26.45 -18.51 1.46
N LYS A 406 -26.65 -19.33 2.49
CA LYS A 406 -27.92 -19.99 2.77
C LYS A 406 -29.05 -18.98 2.96
N ARG A 407 -28.84 -17.98 3.84
CA ARG A 407 -29.83 -16.93 4.11
C ARG A 407 -30.22 -16.15 2.84
N TRP A 408 -29.24 -15.82 2.00
CA TRP A 408 -29.49 -15.10 0.75
C TRP A 408 -30.19 -15.96 -0.30
N ALA A 409 -29.81 -17.22 -0.44
CA ALA A 409 -30.47 -18.16 -1.34
C ALA A 409 -31.93 -18.38 -0.94
N GLU A 410 -32.19 -18.67 0.34
CA GLU A 410 -33.53 -18.86 0.91
C GLU A 410 -34.40 -17.61 0.71
N ALA A 411 -33.86 -16.41 0.99
CA ALA A 411 -34.57 -15.16 0.80
C ALA A 411 -35.02 -14.92 -0.65
N TRP A 412 -34.25 -15.44 -1.62
CA TRP A 412 -34.55 -15.35 -3.05
C TRP A 412 -35.28 -16.59 -3.59
N GLY A 413 -35.56 -17.59 -2.76
CA GLY A 413 -36.24 -18.82 -3.15
C GLY A 413 -35.37 -19.80 -3.97
N PHE A 414 -34.05 -19.65 -3.93
CA PHE A 414 -33.12 -20.60 -4.54
C PHE A 414 -32.82 -21.76 -3.58
N GLY A 415 -32.75 -22.98 -4.12
CA GLY A 415 -32.28 -24.15 -3.39
C GLY A 415 -30.75 -24.23 -3.30
N PRO A 416 -30.19 -25.30 -2.70
CA PRO A 416 -28.74 -25.48 -2.51
C PRO A 416 -27.87 -25.45 -3.77
N VAL A 417 -28.50 -25.55 -4.96
CA VAL A 417 -27.83 -25.53 -6.27
C VAL A 417 -27.03 -24.24 -6.53
N VAL A 418 -27.37 -23.14 -5.85
CA VAL A 418 -26.65 -21.87 -6.01
C VAL A 418 -25.47 -21.72 -5.06
N PHE A 419 -25.31 -22.60 -4.06
CA PHE A 419 -24.25 -22.50 -3.06
C PHE A 419 -22.88 -22.65 -3.71
N THR A 420 -21.98 -21.74 -3.36
CA THR A 420 -20.62 -21.79 -3.91
C THR A 420 -19.81 -22.93 -3.30
N ILE A 421 -20.26 -23.49 -2.18
CA ILE A 421 -19.65 -24.65 -1.53
C ILE A 421 -19.49 -25.87 -2.47
N ASN A 422 -20.34 -25.95 -3.51
CA ASN A 422 -20.36 -27.00 -4.54
C ASN A 422 -19.79 -26.52 -5.88
N ARG A 423 -18.93 -25.51 -5.86
CA ARG A 423 -18.21 -25.01 -7.04
C ARG A 423 -16.71 -25.12 -6.83
N CYS A 424 -15.99 -25.31 -7.92
CA CYS A 424 -14.53 -25.23 -7.92
C CYS A 424 -14.06 -23.90 -8.54
N ASP A 425 -12.78 -23.58 -8.37
CA ASP A 425 -12.09 -22.58 -9.17
C ASP A 425 -11.68 -23.15 -10.55
N SER A 426 -11.05 -22.36 -11.42
CA SER A 426 -10.54 -22.84 -12.72
C SER A 426 -9.48 -23.93 -12.62
N ASN A 427 -8.80 -24.02 -11.47
CA ASN A 427 -7.77 -25.02 -11.20
C ASN A 427 -8.36 -26.33 -10.64
N GLY A 428 -9.68 -26.39 -10.43
CA GLY A 428 -10.34 -27.55 -9.84
C GLY A 428 -10.17 -27.66 -8.31
N ASN A 429 -9.93 -26.55 -7.62
CA ASN A 429 -9.94 -26.54 -6.16
C ASN A 429 -11.36 -26.29 -5.64
N THR A 430 -11.77 -27.10 -4.68
CA THR A 430 -13.03 -26.95 -3.92
C THR A 430 -12.72 -26.72 -2.45
N LEU A 431 -13.68 -26.19 -1.68
CA LEU A 431 -13.51 -26.01 -0.23
C LEU A 431 -13.20 -27.35 0.46
N LEU A 432 -13.96 -28.40 0.15
CA LEU A 432 -13.72 -29.75 0.66
C LEU A 432 -12.38 -30.30 0.18
N GLY A 433 -11.95 -30.01 -1.05
CA GLY A 433 -10.65 -30.38 -1.59
C GLY A 433 -9.50 -29.76 -0.79
N TYR A 434 -9.57 -28.46 -0.49
CA TYR A 434 -8.58 -27.79 0.36
C TYR A 434 -8.52 -28.37 1.78
N ILE A 435 -9.68 -28.57 2.42
CA ILE A 435 -9.73 -29.16 3.77
C ILE A 435 -9.21 -30.58 3.77
N THR A 436 -9.53 -31.38 2.74
CA THR A 436 -9.00 -32.74 2.58
C THR A 436 -7.49 -32.73 2.44
N LYS A 437 -6.93 -31.88 1.57
CA LYS A 437 -5.48 -31.69 1.42
C LYS A 437 -4.83 -31.29 2.76
N ALA A 438 -5.46 -30.38 3.52
CA ALA A 438 -4.99 -29.96 4.83
C ALA A 438 -4.99 -31.11 5.87
N ILE A 439 -6.04 -31.93 5.90
CA ILE A 439 -6.12 -33.11 6.78
C ILE A 439 -5.04 -34.13 6.43
N VAL A 440 -4.90 -34.45 5.13
CA VAL A 440 -3.94 -35.44 4.64
C VAL A 440 -2.51 -35.01 4.92
N GLY A 441 -2.19 -33.73 4.67
CA GLY A 441 -0.86 -33.14 4.89
C GLY A 441 -0.51 -32.85 6.35
N TYR A 442 -1.43 -33.06 7.30
CA TYR A 442 -1.23 -32.65 8.68
C TYR A 442 -0.21 -33.51 9.44
N HIS A 443 0.93 -32.96 9.88
CA HIS A 443 2.04 -33.70 10.51
C HIS A 443 1.71 -34.79 11.59
N VAL A 444 0.59 -34.72 12.33
CA VAL A 444 0.16 -35.75 13.31
C VAL A 444 -1.28 -36.21 13.08
N GLU A 445 -1.58 -37.52 13.14
CA GLU A 445 -2.94 -38.06 12.95
C GLU A 445 -3.97 -37.42 13.87
N THR A 446 -3.71 -37.35 15.19
CA THR A 446 -4.63 -36.78 16.19
C THR A 446 -4.88 -35.28 16.06
N GLY A 447 -3.95 -34.52 15.48
CA GLY A 447 -4.08 -33.07 15.35
C GLY A 447 -5.06 -32.60 14.27
N SER A 448 -5.47 -33.51 13.37
CA SER A 448 -6.42 -33.19 12.28
C SER A 448 -7.90 -33.26 12.68
N LYS A 449 -8.24 -33.69 13.90
CA LYS A 449 -9.63 -33.82 14.35
C LYS A 449 -10.48 -32.55 14.14
N PRO A 450 -10.01 -31.33 14.45
CA PRO A 450 -10.82 -30.13 14.19
C PRO A 450 -11.12 -29.88 12.70
N LEU A 451 -10.23 -30.28 11.79
CA LEU A 451 -10.48 -30.24 10.34
C LEU A 451 -11.46 -31.33 9.93
N GLU A 452 -11.36 -32.52 10.50
CA GLU A 452 -12.33 -33.61 10.28
C GLU A 452 -13.75 -33.18 10.74
N ASP A 453 -13.85 -32.51 11.90
CA ASP A 453 -15.12 -31.98 12.41
C ASP A 453 -15.68 -30.89 11.48
N LEU A 454 -14.83 -29.97 10.99
CA LEU A 454 -15.22 -28.97 10.00
C LEU A 454 -15.65 -29.61 8.66
N PHE A 455 -14.91 -30.62 8.20
CA PHE A 455 -15.24 -31.39 6.99
C PHE A 455 -16.62 -32.02 7.11
N SER A 456 -16.89 -32.71 8.23
CA SER A 456 -18.19 -33.31 8.52
C SER A 456 -19.31 -32.27 8.52
N LYS A 457 -19.08 -31.14 9.19
CA LYS A 457 -20.04 -30.02 9.24
C LYS A 457 -20.37 -29.48 7.85
N ILE A 458 -19.36 -29.27 7.01
CA ILE A 458 -19.53 -28.75 5.65
C ILE A 458 -20.38 -29.68 4.78
N VAL A 459 -20.19 -30.99 4.90
CA VAL A 459 -20.99 -31.98 4.17
C VAL A 459 -22.42 -32.06 4.72
N THR A 460 -22.56 -32.17 6.05
CA THR A 460 -23.85 -32.50 6.69
C THR A 460 -24.76 -31.30 6.91
N GLU A 461 -24.23 -30.14 7.27
CA GLU A 461 -25.02 -28.95 7.60
C GLU A 461 -25.12 -27.96 6.43
N TYR A 462 -24.06 -27.85 5.62
CA TYR A 462 -24.00 -26.90 4.50
C TYR A 462 -24.18 -27.54 3.12
N GLY A 463 -24.38 -28.86 3.06
CA GLY A 463 -24.76 -29.57 1.84
C GLY A 463 -23.65 -29.63 0.78
N ALA A 464 -22.40 -29.68 1.21
CA ALA A 464 -21.29 -29.86 0.29
C ALA A 464 -21.28 -31.29 -0.29
N ASP A 465 -21.15 -31.40 -1.60
CA ASP A 465 -21.08 -32.65 -2.33
C ASP A 465 -19.67 -33.25 -2.23
N ILE A 466 -19.55 -34.31 -1.43
CA ILE A 466 -18.30 -35.06 -1.24
C ILE A 466 -17.84 -35.76 -2.53
N ASN A 467 -18.73 -35.97 -3.50
CA ASN A 467 -18.49 -36.66 -4.75
C ASN A 467 -18.54 -35.72 -5.96
N LEU A 468 -18.43 -34.40 -5.76
CA LEU A 468 -18.45 -33.41 -6.83
C LEU A 468 -17.44 -33.78 -7.93
N ASP A 469 -17.92 -34.00 -9.15
CA ASP A 469 -17.07 -34.25 -10.31
C ASP A 469 -16.43 -32.93 -10.78
N VAL A 470 -15.32 -32.59 -10.15
CA VAL A 470 -14.53 -31.41 -10.47
C VAL A 470 -13.95 -31.48 -11.88
N ASN A 471 -13.67 -32.66 -12.43
CA ASN A 471 -13.01 -32.80 -13.74
C ASN A 471 -13.96 -32.48 -14.90
N SER A 472 -15.27 -32.46 -14.65
CA SER A 472 -16.28 -31.98 -15.60
C SER A 472 -16.32 -30.45 -15.76
N PHE A 473 -15.70 -29.68 -14.85
CA PHE A 473 -15.70 -28.22 -14.92
C PHE A 473 -14.71 -27.70 -15.97
N ARG A 474 -15.23 -26.82 -16.83
CA ARG A 474 -14.53 -26.10 -17.90
C ARG A 474 -13.36 -25.28 -17.38
N THR A 475 -12.23 -25.23 -18.09
CA THR A 475 -11.03 -24.50 -17.65
C THR A 475 -10.40 -23.70 -18.80
N PRO A 476 -9.85 -22.49 -18.55
CA PRO A 476 -9.14 -21.71 -19.57
C PRO A 476 -7.76 -22.30 -19.92
N MET A 477 -7.19 -23.13 -19.05
CA MET A 477 -5.86 -23.72 -19.19
C MET A 477 -5.89 -25.22 -18.91
N PRO A 478 -5.05 -26.04 -19.58
CA PRO A 478 -4.97 -27.46 -19.26
C PRO A 478 -4.58 -27.65 -17.79
N ARG A 479 -5.25 -28.54 -17.08
CA ARG A 479 -4.94 -28.85 -15.68
C ARG A 479 -4.84 -30.36 -15.42
N PRO A 480 -4.01 -30.79 -14.45
CA PRO A 480 -3.94 -32.18 -14.05
C PRO A 480 -5.29 -32.72 -13.60
N TYR A 481 -5.46 -34.04 -13.71
CA TYR A 481 -6.60 -34.74 -13.14
C TYR A 481 -6.70 -34.48 -11.63
N ILE A 482 -7.89 -34.11 -11.16
CA ILE A 482 -8.14 -33.89 -9.73
C ILE A 482 -8.78 -35.14 -9.15
N HIS A 483 -8.07 -35.76 -8.22
CA HIS A 483 -8.53 -36.97 -7.54
C HIS A 483 -9.74 -36.72 -6.63
N SER A 484 -10.62 -37.71 -6.52
CA SER A 484 -11.75 -37.69 -5.60
C SER A 484 -11.29 -37.62 -4.14
N ILE A 485 -12.14 -37.09 -3.26
CA ILE A 485 -11.88 -37.07 -1.81
C ILE A 485 -11.63 -38.49 -1.30
N ARG A 486 -12.37 -39.47 -1.82
CA ARG A 486 -12.19 -40.88 -1.49
C ARG A 486 -10.80 -41.39 -1.86
N TRP A 487 -10.32 -41.06 -3.06
CA TRP A 487 -8.99 -41.45 -3.51
C TRP A 487 -7.92 -40.80 -2.63
N MET A 488 -8.02 -39.49 -2.39
CA MET A 488 -7.08 -38.74 -1.53
C MET A 488 -7.03 -39.32 -0.12
N ALA A 489 -8.19 -39.64 0.46
CA ALA A 489 -8.27 -40.27 1.76
C ALA A 489 -7.60 -41.65 1.76
N ASN A 490 -7.89 -42.51 0.78
CA ASN A 490 -7.35 -43.87 0.69
C ASN A 490 -5.81 -43.91 0.58
N HIS A 491 -5.24 -42.99 -0.19
CA HIS A 491 -3.80 -42.88 -0.42
C HIS A 491 -3.05 -42.14 0.71
N ALA A 492 -3.77 -41.56 1.67
CA ALA A 492 -3.16 -40.95 2.84
C ALA A 492 -2.65 -42.01 3.83
N SER A 493 -1.36 -41.90 4.20
CA SER A 493 -0.74 -42.71 5.25
C SER A 493 -1.21 -42.27 6.65
N GLY A 494 -1.57 -43.22 7.51
CA GLY A 494 -1.90 -42.92 8.91
C GLY A 494 -3.11 -42.01 9.11
N ARG A 495 -4.17 -42.13 8.29
CA ARG A 495 -5.42 -41.35 8.38
C ARG A 495 -6.65 -42.24 8.53
N ARG A 496 -6.65 -43.15 9.50
CA ARG A 496 -7.74 -44.15 9.62
C ARG A 496 -9.07 -43.49 9.97
N ARG A 497 -9.06 -42.49 10.85
CA ARG A 497 -10.28 -41.77 11.23
C ARG A 497 -10.89 -41.02 10.04
N PHE A 498 -10.08 -40.25 9.31
CA PHE A 498 -10.55 -39.53 8.14
C PHE A 498 -11.03 -40.47 7.02
N LYS A 499 -10.33 -41.59 6.75
CA LYS A 499 -10.80 -42.62 5.81
C LYS A 499 -12.18 -43.17 6.19
N LYS A 500 -12.41 -43.41 7.48
CA LYS A 500 -13.70 -43.84 8.01
C LYS A 500 -14.75 -42.74 7.85
N LEU A 501 -14.44 -41.50 8.21
CA LEU A 501 -15.34 -40.36 8.05
C LEU A 501 -15.79 -40.19 6.59
N VAL A 502 -14.87 -40.25 5.63
CA VAL A 502 -15.20 -40.14 4.20
C VAL A 502 -16.10 -41.30 3.74
N ASN A 503 -15.89 -42.52 4.24
CA ASN A 503 -16.80 -43.64 3.99
C ASN A 503 -18.20 -43.42 4.58
N ASP A 504 -18.26 -43.02 5.84
CA ASP A 504 -19.50 -42.82 6.59
C ASP A 504 -20.35 -41.69 5.95
N LEU A 505 -19.68 -40.71 5.32
CA LEU A 505 -20.31 -39.63 4.54
C LEU A 505 -20.59 -40.01 3.07
N GLY A 506 -20.34 -41.25 2.65
CA GLY A 506 -20.68 -41.74 1.31
C GLY A 506 -19.70 -41.34 0.19
N GLY A 507 -18.44 -41.06 0.52
CA GLY A 507 -17.40 -40.73 -0.47
C GLY A 507 -17.06 -41.92 -1.38
N GLN A 508 -17.04 -41.66 -2.69
CA GLN A 508 -16.83 -42.66 -3.74
C GLN A 508 -15.59 -42.33 -4.57
N LEU A 509 -14.97 -43.36 -5.13
CA LEU A 509 -13.95 -43.17 -6.17
C LEU A 509 -14.64 -42.65 -7.42
N HIS A 510 -14.01 -41.71 -8.10
CA HIS A 510 -14.52 -41.23 -9.39
C HIS A 510 -14.44 -42.38 -10.42
N PRO A 511 -15.40 -42.50 -11.38
CA PRO A 511 -15.38 -43.59 -12.36
C PRO A 511 -14.06 -43.76 -13.10
N ALA A 512 -13.37 -42.65 -13.41
CA ALA A 512 -12.06 -42.69 -14.04
C ALA A 512 -10.97 -43.34 -13.17
N GLU A 513 -11.02 -43.16 -11.85
CA GLU A 513 -10.09 -43.78 -10.88
C GLU A 513 -10.35 -45.27 -10.72
N VAL A 514 -11.62 -45.69 -10.80
CA VAL A 514 -11.99 -47.10 -10.77
C VAL A 514 -11.50 -47.81 -12.04
N ALA A 515 -11.59 -47.13 -13.18
CA ALA A 515 -11.20 -47.67 -14.48
C ALA A 515 -9.70 -47.51 -14.81
N GLY A 516 -8.93 -46.73 -14.03
CA GLY A 516 -7.52 -46.40 -14.35
C GLY A 516 -7.39 -45.57 -15.62
N THR A 517 -8.33 -44.66 -15.85
CA THR A 517 -8.44 -43.80 -17.05
C THR A 517 -8.30 -42.32 -16.71
N GLU A 518 -7.57 -42.00 -15.64
CA GLU A 518 -7.32 -40.63 -15.23
C GLU A 518 -6.62 -39.84 -16.34
N ALA A 519 -7.25 -38.75 -16.77
CA ALA A 519 -6.72 -37.88 -17.82
C ALA A 519 -6.82 -36.41 -17.40
N SER A 520 -5.86 -35.60 -17.84
CA SER A 520 -5.88 -34.16 -17.61
C SER A 520 -7.14 -33.52 -18.20
N THR A 521 -7.72 -32.54 -17.50
CA THR A 521 -8.78 -31.70 -18.06
C THR A 521 -8.16 -30.76 -19.08
N LEU A 522 -8.61 -30.86 -20.33
CA LEU A 522 -8.15 -30.00 -21.42
C LEU A 522 -8.73 -28.59 -21.27
N ALA A 523 -8.02 -27.59 -21.80
CA ALA A 523 -8.55 -26.25 -21.92
C ALA A 523 -9.72 -26.21 -22.90
N ASP A 524 -10.75 -25.45 -22.56
CA ASP A 524 -11.85 -25.16 -23.46
C ASP A 524 -11.39 -24.20 -24.57
N VAL A 525 -11.67 -24.55 -25.82
CA VAL A 525 -11.28 -23.75 -27.00
C VAL A 525 -11.98 -22.39 -27.00
N ASP A 526 -13.24 -22.34 -26.55
CA ASP A 526 -14.08 -21.14 -26.56
C ASP A 526 -14.26 -20.55 -25.15
N PHE A 527 -13.25 -20.66 -24.29
CA PHE A 527 -13.32 -20.11 -22.94
C PHE A 527 -13.35 -18.55 -23.00
N PRO A 528 -14.32 -17.86 -22.37
CA PRO A 528 -14.38 -16.40 -22.45
C PRO A 528 -13.13 -15.76 -21.82
N PRO A 529 -12.52 -14.75 -22.47
CA PRO A 529 -11.30 -14.14 -21.95
C PRO A 529 -11.57 -13.31 -20.70
N ASP A 530 -10.57 -13.24 -19.82
CA ASP A 530 -10.61 -12.39 -18.65
C ASP A 530 -10.70 -10.90 -19.03
N GLN A 531 -11.50 -10.16 -18.27
CA GLN A 531 -11.65 -8.72 -18.41
C GLN A 531 -11.27 -8.02 -17.10
N PRO A 532 -10.16 -7.25 -17.09
CA PRO A 532 -9.78 -6.46 -15.91
C PRO A 532 -10.92 -5.55 -15.46
N HIS A 533 -11.12 -5.42 -14.15
CA HIS A 533 -12.17 -4.59 -13.55
C HIS A 533 -13.62 -4.97 -13.90
N ALA A 534 -13.85 -6.15 -14.50
CA ALA A 534 -15.19 -6.62 -14.76
C ALA A 534 -15.99 -6.70 -13.45
N ARG A 535 -17.18 -6.06 -13.44
CA ARG A 535 -18.05 -6.01 -12.25
C ARG A 535 -18.67 -7.35 -11.88
N CYS A 536 -18.84 -8.20 -12.88
CA CYS A 536 -19.33 -9.56 -12.77
C CYS A 536 -18.86 -10.35 -13.99
N LEU A 537 -18.81 -11.67 -13.85
CA LEU A 537 -18.58 -12.55 -14.99
C LEU A 537 -19.74 -12.43 -15.99
N PRO A 538 -19.47 -12.55 -17.31
CA PRO A 538 -20.51 -12.68 -18.34
C PRO A 538 -21.48 -13.83 -18.04
N VAL A 539 -22.73 -13.72 -18.47
CA VAL A 539 -23.78 -14.71 -18.14
C VAL A 539 -23.46 -16.12 -18.68
N ASP A 540 -22.75 -16.16 -19.80
CA ASP A 540 -22.27 -17.36 -20.50
C ASP A 540 -20.96 -17.91 -19.93
N HIS A 541 -20.31 -17.20 -18.98
CA HIS A 541 -19.09 -17.68 -18.37
C HIS A 541 -19.34 -18.90 -17.47
N PRO A 542 -18.55 -20.00 -17.55
CA PRO A 542 -18.80 -21.23 -16.79
C PRO A 542 -18.88 -21.04 -15.27
N TYR A 543 -18.12 -20.07 -14.74
CA TYR A 543 -18.07 -19.74 -13.31
C TYR A 543 -19.06 -18.66 -12.88
N ALA A 544 -19.86 -18.09 -13.80
CA ALA A 544 -20.84 -17.08 -13.45
C ALA A 544 -21.93 -17.65 -12.53
N LEU A 545 -22.39 -16.81 -11.61
CA LEU A 545 -23.56 -17.11 -10.78
C LEU A 545 -24.82 -16.57 -11.43
N GLN A 546 -25.97 -17.19 -11.14
CA GLN A 546 -27.25 -16.69 -11.63
C GLN A 546 -27.61 -15.36 -10.95
N LYS A 547 -28.47 -14.55 -11.60
CA LYS A 547 -28.99 -13.33 -10.97
C LYS A 547 -29.84 -13.71 -9.74
N PRO A 548 -29.69 -13.03 -8.59
CA PRO A 548 -28.92 -11.80 -8.38
C PRO A 548 -27.44 -12.00 -7.98
N PHE A 549 -27.00 -13.22 -7.69
CA PHE A 549 -25.69 -13.54 -7.10
C PHE A 549 -24.46 -13.29 -7.99
N HIS A 550 -24.65 -12.89 -9.26
CA HIS A 550 -23.56 -12.42 -10.13
C HIS A 550 -22.91 -11.09 -9.70
N LEU A 551 -23.59 -10.25 -8.91
CA LEU A 551 -23.11 -8.90 -8.57
C LEU A 551 -22.45 -8.85 -7.18
N ALA A 552 -21.64 -7.82 -6.95
CA ALA A 552 -20.98 -7.62 -5.66
C ALA A 552 -21.93 -7.24 -4.52
N PHE A 553 -23.13 -6.76 -4.82
CA PHE A 553 -24.17 -6.46 -3.84
C PHE A 553 -25.43 -7.25 -4.17
N ILE A 554 -25.96 -7.96 -3.18
CA ILE A 554 -27.23 -8.67 -3.34
C ILE A 554 -28.36 -7.71 -3.02
N ARG A 555 -29.26 -7.50 -3.98
CA ARG A 555 -30.47 -6.71 -3.73
C ARG A 555 -31.38 -7.49 -2.79
N LYS A 556 -32.13 -6.77 -1.95
CA LYS A 556 -33.21 -7.39 -1.16
C LYS A 556 -34.21 -8.06 -2.08
N SER A 557 -34.64 -9.27 -1.72
CA SER A 557 -35.65 -10.02 -2.47
C SER A 557 -37.02 -9.35 -2.36
N ALA A 558 -37.96 -9.71 -3.25
CA ALA A 558 -39.32 -9.19 -3.20
C ALA A 558 -40.01 -9.44 -1.84
N PRO A 559 -39.90 -10.64 -1.22
CA PRO A 559 -40.39 -10.87 0.14
C PRO A 559 -39.76 -9.94 1.18
N GLN A 560 -38.44 -9.77 1.17
CA GLN A 560 -37.74 -8.88 2.12
C GLN A 560 -38.13 -7.42 1.94
N LEU A 561 -38.38 -6.98 0.71
CA LEU A 561 -38.90 -5.63 0.42
C LEU A 561 -40.33 -5.46 0.92
N ALA A 562 -41.17 -6.49 0.78
CA ALA A 562 -42.54 -6.47 1.30
C ALA A 562 -42.56 -6.43 2.83
N GLU A 563 -41.74 -7.23 3.50
CA GLU A 563 -41.58 -7.25 4.96
C GLU A 563 -41.08 -5.90 5.47
N LYS A 564 -40.05 -5.32 4.83
CA LYS A 564 -39.57 -3.99 5.19
C LYS A 564 -40.66 -2.93 5.04
N ARG A 565 -41.41 -2.94 3.93
CA ARG A 565 -42.53 -2.01 3.73
C ARG A 565 -43.60 -2.17 4.81
N ALA A 566 -43.93 -3.41 5.20
CA ALA A 566 -44.88 -3.66 6.28
C ALA A 566 -44.38 -3.12 7.63
N ALA A 567 -43.10 -3.34 7.96
CA ALA A 567 -42.48 -2.82 9.17
C ALA A 567 -42.42 -1.27 9.17
N ASP A 568 -42.04 -0.66 8.05
CA ASP A 568 -42.00 0.79 7.89
C ASP A 568 -43.41 1.40 8.06
N LEU A 569 -44.45 0.77 7.49
CA LEU A 569 -45.85 1.17 7.67
C LEU A 569 -46.33 0.99 9.11
N GLN A 570 -45.94 -0.09 9.78
CA GLN A 570 -46.28 -0.30 11.19
C GLN A 570 -45.62 0.76 12.08
N GLN A 571 -44.35 1.07 11.84
CA GLN A 571 -43.63 2.11 12.57
C GLN A 571 -44.22 3.50 12.30
N HIS A 572 -44.65 3.77 11.06
CA HIS A 572 -45.39 4.97 10.69
C HIS A 572 -46.70 5.07 11.48
N ALA A 573 -47.51 4.00 11.49
CA ALA A 573 -48.77 3.97 12.25
C ALA A 573 -48.57 4.20 13.75
N ILE A 574 -47.54 3.60 14.36
CA ILE A 574 -47.18 3.80 15.76
C ILE A 574 -46.81 5.27 16.02
N MET A 575 -46.01 5.87 15.14
CA MET A 575 -45.57 7.25 15.29
C MET A 575 -46.70 8.25 15.09
N VAL A 576 -47.59 8.03 14.12
CA VAL A 576 -48.83 8.80 13.96
C VAL A 576 -49.67 8.71 15.22
N GLY A 577 -49.92 7.50 15.74
CA GLY A 577 -50.69 7.30 16.97
C GLY A 577 -50.08 8.01 18.18
N PHE A 578 -48.76 8.03 18.32
CA PHE A 578 -48.05 8.78 19.36
C PHE A 578 -48.21 10.30 19.20
N LEU A 579 -48.05 10.83 17.98
CA LEU A 579 -48.16 12.26 17.69
C LEU A 579 -49.59 12.77 17.92
N VAL A 580 -50.60 11.99 17.56
CA VAL A 580 -52.02 12.31 17.83
C VAL A 580 -52.30 12.33 19.33
N ARG A 581 -51.78 11.36 20.09
CA ARG A 581 -51.89 11.36 21.56
C ARG A 581 -51.21 12.56 22.23
N ASN A 582 -50.19 13.13 21.58
CA ASN A 582 -49.49 14.33 22.02
C ASN A 582 -50.14 15.64 21.52
N GLY A 583 -51.36 15.59 20.99
CA GLY A 583 -52.15 16.78 20.65
C GLY A 583 -51.95 17.32 19.24
N HIS A 584 -51.22 16.62 18.36
CA HIS A 584 -51.22 16.94 16.92
C HIS A 584 -52.53 16.51 16.26
N THR A 585 -52.97 17.26 15.25
CA THR A 585 -54.07 16.83 14.39
C THR A 585 -53.64 15.59 13.58
N GLN A 586 -54.61 14.80 13.12
CA GLN A 586 -54.32 13.59 12.33
C GLN A 586 -53.46 13.92 11.09
N GLU A 587 -53.74 15.02 10.40
CA GLU A 587 -53.01 15.45 9.20
C GLU A 587 -51.58 15.87 9.54
N GLU A 588 -51.37 16.62 10.63
CA GLU A 588 -50.04 17.01 11.10
C GLU A 588 -49.22 15.80 11.56
N ALA A 589 -49.85 14.86 12.26
CA ALA A 589 -49.22 13.65 12.74
C ALA A 589 -48.75 12.76 11.58
N VAL A 590 -49.59 12.60 10.54
CA VAL A 590 -49.23 11.88 9.31
C VAL A 590 -48.08 12.58 8.59
N ALA A 591 -48.16 13.90 8.38
CA ALA A 591 -47.11 14.66 7.68
C ALA A 591 -45.75 14.57 8.40
N LYS A 592 -45.74 14.74 9.73
CA LYS A 592 -44.53 14.60 10.55
C LYS A 592 -43.99 13.17 10.58
N ALA A 593 -44.88 12.18 10.65
CA ALA A 593 -44.47 10.77 10.63
C ALA A 593 -43.81 10.39 9.31
N THR A 594 -44.40 10.82 8.19
CA THR A 594 -43.85 10.63 6.84
C THR A 594 -42.51 11.33 6.67
N GLN A 595 -42.39 12.59 7.13
CA GLN A 595 -41.14 13.35 7.06
C GLN A 595 -40.01 12.72 7.88
N ALA A 596 -40.30 12.27 9.10
CA ALA A 596 -39.30 11.70 10.00
C ALA A 596 -38.85 10.28 9.56
N LEU A 597 -39.74 9.47 9.00
CA LEU A 597 -39.40 8.15 8.45
C LEU A 597 -38.87 8.19 7.01
N LYS A 598 -38.92 9.36 6.35
CA LYS A 598 -38.55 9.55 4.94
C LYS A 598 -39.32 8.59 4.00
N LEU A 599 -40.60 8.40 4.28
CA LEU A 599 -41.52 7.58 3.49
C LEU A 599 -42.10 8.34 2.29
#